data_AF-A0A397ELJ1-F1
#
_entry.id   AF-A0A397ELJ1-F1
#
_cell.length_a   1.000
_cell.length_b   1.000
_cell.length_c   1.000
_cell.angle_alpha   90.00
_cell.angle_beta   90.00
_cell.angle_gamma   90.00
#
_symmetry.space_group_name_H-M   'P 1'
#
loop_
_entity.id
_entity.type
_entity.pdbx_description
1 polymer ?
#
loop_
_entity_poly.entity_id
_entity_poly.type
_entity_poly.pdbx_seq_one_letter_code
_entity_poly.pdbx_strand_id
1 'polypeptide(L)'
;MQFEGAGITLERNVIAMLSECGDIPPMYEDPDFAAKPISLYLNPDKVPEYAVSSKRTSNGAADDSAVAWYRPGHVTADPDYFKCTAGCGVLREGTGLNDSWLVGVFAALALHPDNLIENLFVSPMHDFKTYGIYTCQFYKDCQWLEVVTDTRLPYSQSLDDVPKAANNSVSRPGHWLYGSSVDKSEVFIPLLMKAYAKFH
;
A
#
# COMPACT_ATOMS: atom_id res chain seq x y z
N MET A 1 17.00 10.45 -16.77
CA MET A 1 18.17 10.36 -15.89
C MET A 1 17.70 10.88 -14.54
N GLN A 2 17.25 10.01 -13.65
CA GLN A 2 16.90 10.38 -12.28
C GLN A 2 18.22 10.57 -11.52
N PHE A 3 18.41 11.73 -10.90
CA PHE A 3 19.57 12.00 -10.08
C PHE A 3 19.37 11.36 -8.70
N GLU A 4 20.42 10.79 -8.14
CA GLU A 4 20.46 10.31 -6.74
C GLU A 4 19.97 11.44 -5.81
N GLY A 5 19.02 11.15 -4.91
CA GLY A 5 18.41 12.14 -4.01
C GLY A 5 17.27 12.99 -4.60
N ALA A 6 16.84 12.75 -5.84
CA ALA A 6 15.72 13.50 -6.44
C ALA A 6 14.37 13.20 -5.77
N GLY A 7 14.14 11.96 -5.32
CA GLY A 7 12.91 11.55 -4.63
C GLY A 7 12.81 12.17 -3.24
N ILE A 8 13.88 12.12 -2.45
CA ILE A 8 13.96 12.79 -1.14
C ILE A 8 13.73 14.29 -1.29
N THR A 9 14.31 14.90 -2.32
CA THR A 9 14.12 16.33 -2.60
C THR A 9 12.66 16.64 -2.93
N LEU A 10 12.02 15.82 -3.76
CA LEU A 10 10.60 15.94 -4.07
C LEU A 10 9.74 15.82 -2.81
N GLU A 11 9.96 14.78 -2.00
CA GLU A 11 9.23 14.56 -0.76
C GLU A 11 9.34 15.77 0.18
N ARG A 12 10.56 16.27 0.42
CA ARG A 12 10.78 17.44 1.28
C ARG A 12 10.05 18.68 0.78
N ASN A 13 10.05 18.93 -0.53
CA ASN A 13 9.36 20.06 -1.12
C ASN A 13 7.83 19.93 -0.98
N VAL A 14 7.30 18.71 -1.17
CA VAL A 14 5.87 18.43 -0.97
C VAL A 14 5.49 18.64 0.50
N ILE A 15 6.27 18.09 1.45
CA ILE A 15 6.03 18.26 2.88
C ILE A 15 6.04 19.74 3.27
N ALA A 16 7.02 20.51 2.79
CA ALA A 16 7.09 21.94 3.04
C ALA A 16 5.80 22.65 2.56
N MET A 17 5.37 22.39 1.33
CA MET A 17 4.15 22.96 0.77
C MET A 17 2.89 22.56 1.56
N LEU A 18 2.77 21.29 1.97
CA LEU A 18 1.61 20.82 2.75
C LEU A 18 1.59 21.43 4.15
N SER A 19 2.75 21.60 4.78
CA SER A 19 2.86 22.19 6.13
C SER A 19 2.39 23.65 6.19
N GLU A 20 2.41 24.37 5.07
CA GLU A 20 1.91 25.75 4.97
C GLU A 20 0.37 25.84 4.93
N CYS A 21 -0.33 24.72 4.72
CA CYS A 21 -1.79 24.70 4.58
C CYS A 21 -2.57 24.78 5.92
N GLY A 22 -1.87 24.70 7.07
CA GLY A 22 -2.45 24.85 8.41
C GLY A 22 -2.06 23.75 9.39
N ASP A 23 -2.63 23.80 10.60
CA ASP A 23 -2.29 22.89 11.71
C ASP A 23 -2.61 21.41 11.41
N ILE A 24 -3.60 21.17 10.54
CA ILE A 24 -3.95 19.85 10.02
C ILE A 24 -3.73 19.89 8.51
N PRO A 25 -2.51 19.59 8.03
CA PRO A 25 -2.21 19.68 6.62
C PRO A 25 -3.02 18.63 5.82
N PRO A 26 -3.39 18.92 4.56
CA PRO A 26 -3.93 17.88 3.70
C PRO A 26 -2.86 16.82 3.44
N MET A 27 -3.29 15.57 3.26
CA MET A 27 -2.38 14.48 2.93
C MET A 27 -2.10 14.45 1.42
N TYR A 28 -0.86 14.16 1.06
CA TYR A 28 -0.39 14.00 -0.31
C TYR A 28 -1.21 12.98 -1.08
N GLU A 29 -1.47 13.29 -2.35
CA GLU A 29 -2.01 12.38 -3.35
C GLU A 29 -1.05 12.32 -4.52
N ASP A 30 -0.66 11.12 -4.90
CA ASP A 30 0.33 10.89 -5.94
C ASP A 30 -0.29 11.15 -7.32
N PRO A 31 0.16 12.17 -8.06
CA PRO A 31 -0.40 12.48 -9.38
C PRO A 31 -0.06 11.41 -10.41
N ASP A 32 1.07 10.72 -10.25
CA ASP A 32 1.60 9.74 -11.21
C ASP A 32 1.09 8.31 -10.92
N PHE A 33 0.66 8.05 -9.69
CA PHE A 33 0.12 6.75 -9.26
C PHE A 33 -1.12 6.92 -8.38
N ALA A 34 -2.11 7.66 -8.90
CA ALA A 34 -3.31 8.02 -8.16
C ALA A 34 -4.16 6.80 -7.78
N ALA A 35 -5.01 6.94 -6.75
CA ALA A 35 -5.99 5.93 -6.33
C ALA A 35 -7.14 5.76 -7.36
N LYS A 36 -6.81 5.23 -8.54
CA LYS A 36 -7.67 5.11 -9.72
C LYS A 36 -7.42 3.79 -10.44
N PRO A 37 -8.35 3.33 -11.29
CA PRO A 37 -8.20 2.09 -12.06
C PRO A 37 -6.92 2.00 -12.91
N ILE A 38 -6.46 3.13 -13.47
CA ILE A 38 -5.25 3.19 -14.29
C ILE A 38 -3.98 2.73 -13.55
N SER A 39 -3.97 2.84 -12.21
CA SER A 39 -2.87 2.39 -11.35
C SER A 39 -2.97 0.90 -10.99
N LEU A 40 -4.08 0.24 -11.33
CA LEU A 40 -4.29 -1.19 -11.08
C LEU A 40 -4.04 -2.01 -12.35
N TYR A 41 -4.45 -1.50 -13.51
CA TYR A 41 -4.35 -2.21 -14.78
C TYR A 41 -4.32 -1.25 -15.97
N LEU A 42 -3.77 -1.74 -17.09
CA LEU A 42 -3.58 -0.95 -18.30
C LEU A 42 -4.87 -0.81 -19.14
N ASN A 43 -5.67 -1.88 -19.24
CA ASN A 43 -6.82 -1.93 -20.14
C ASN A 43 -8.14 -1.86 -19.37
N PRO A 44 -8.88 -0.73 -19.39
CA PRO A 44 -10.16 -0.60 -18.71
C PRO A 44 -11.29 -1.41 -19.32
N ASP A 45 -11.19 -1.79 -20.60
CA ASP A 45 -12.20 -2.64 -21.24
C ASP A 45 -12.07 -4.12 -20.84
N LYS A 46 -10.95 -4.48 -20.20
CA LYS A 46 -10.65 -5.84 -19.76
C LYS A 46 -10.10 -5.83 -18.33
N VAL A 47 -10.99 -5.57 -17.37
CA VAL A 47 -10.67 -5.56 -15.94
C VAL A 47 -10.16 -6.95 -15.51
N PRO A 48 -8.92 -7.05 -15.01
CA PRO A 48 -8.37 -8.31 -14.52
C PRO A 48 -9.03 -8.77 -13.21
N GLU A 49 -8.98 -10.08 -12.94
CA GLU A 49 -9.53 -10.68 -11.70
C GLU A 49 -8.89 -10.11 -10.43
N TYR A 50 -7.62 -9.68 -10.48
CA TYR A 50 -6.93 -9.06 -9.36
C TYR A 50 -7.33 -7.61 -9.07
N ALA A 51 -8.17 -7.03 -9.92
CA ALA A 51 -8.59 -5.64 -9.83
C ALA A 51 -10.09 -5.49 -9.54
N VAL A 52 -10.71 -6.55 -9.00
CA VAL A 52 -12.07 -6.53 -8.48
C VAL A 52 -12.08 -6.76 -6.97
N SER A 53 -12.99 -6.07 -6.30
CA SER A 53 -13.30 -6.29 -4.89
C SER A 53 -13.76 -7.74 -4.66
N SER A 54 -13.48 -8.33 -3.49
CA SER A 54 -13.87 -9.71 -3.15
C SER A 54 -15.39 -9.92 -3.05
N LYS A 55 -16.20 -8.90 -3.36
CA LYS A 55 -17.65 -8.94 -3.31
C LYS A 55 -18.16 -9.82 -4.46
N ARG A 56 -18.52 -11.05 -4.11
CA ARG A 56 -19.35 -11.91 -4.94
C ARG A 56 -20.81 -11.53 -4.68
N THR A 57 -21.55 -11.21 -5.75
CA THR A 57 -23.01 -11.10 -5.66
C THR A 57 -23.61 -12.43 -5.20
N SER A 58 -24.83 -12.41 -4.65
CA SER A 58 -25.57 -13.62 -4.22
C SER A 58 -25.72 -14.70 -5.31
N ASN A 59 -25.45 -14.33 -6.56
CA ASN A 59 -25.61 -15.17 -7.74
C ASN A 59 -24.26 -15.72 -8.25
N GLY A 60 -23.16 -15.48 -7.52
CA GLY A 60 -21.81 -15.92 -7.89
C GLY A 60 -21.09 -15.06 -8.93
N ALA A 61 -21.73 -13.99 -9.43
CA ALA A 61 -21.09 -13.02 -10.32
C ALA A 61 -20.22 -12.03 -9.52
N ALA A 62 -19.07 -11.64 -10.06
CA ALA A 62 -18.26 -10.56 -9.51
C ALA A 62 -19.10 -9.27 -9.47
N ASP A 63 -19.13 -8.61 -8.32
CA ASP A 63 -19.65 -7.25 -8.23
C ASP A 63 -18.65 -6.34 -8.94
N ASP A 64 -19.08 -5.67 -10.00
CA ASP A 64 -18.27 -4.74 -10.81
C ASP A 64 -17.93 -3.43 -10.04
N SER A 65 -18.15 -3.45 -8.71
CA SER A 65 -17.80 -2.37 -7.81
C SER A 65 -16.30 -2.08 -7.87
N ALA A 66 -15.97 -0.84 -8.21
CA ALA A 66 -14.60 -0.34 -8.25
C ALA A 66 -13.88 -0.63 -6.92
N VAL A 67 -12.60 -1.02 -7.02
CA VAL A 67 -11.72 -1.24 -5.87
C VAL A 67 -11.67 0.03 -5.00
N ALA A 68 -11.97 -0.14 -3.71
CA ALA A 68 -11.90 0.93 -2.74
C ALA A 68 -10.44 1.17 -2.31
N TRP A 69 -10.09 2.43 -2.07
CA TRP A 69 -8.76 2.85 -1.65
C TRP A 69 -8.82 3.55 -0.30
N TYR A 70 -8.05 3.06 0.67
CA TYR A 70 -8.01 3.62 2.02
C TYR A 70 -6.57 3.87 2.45
N ARG A 71 -6.36 4.87 3.30
CA ARG A 71 -5.10 5.04 4.02
C ARG A 71 -5.10 4.09 5.22
N PRO A 72 -3.93 3.59 5.67
CA PRO A 72 -3.86 2.72 6.86
C PRO A 72 -4.52 3.29 8.11
N GLY A 73 -4.47 4.60 8.34
CA GLY A 73 -5.18 5.26 9.44
C GLY A 73 -6.72 5.19 9.37
N HIS A 74 -7.30 4.89 8.20
CA HIS A 74 -8.74 4.61 8.09
C HIS A 74 -9.09 3.16 8.48
N VAL A 75 -8.12 2.23 8.40
CA VAL A 75 -8.32 0.79 8.59
C VAL A 75 -7.93 0.34 10.00
N THR A 76 -6.90 0.95 10.59
CA THR A 76 -6.39 0.65 11.92
C THR A 76 -6.04 1.93 12.68
N ALA A 77 -6.12 1.90 14.01
CA ALA A 77 -5.84 3.05 14.87
C ALA A 77 -4.34 3.36 15.00
N ASP A 78 -3.47 2.36 14.86
CA ASP A 78 -2.03 2.52 15.04
C ASP A 78 -1.22 1.81 13.93
N PRO A 79 -1.32 2.29 12.67
CA PRO A 79 -0.51 1.76 11.58
C PRO A 79 0.97 2.07 11.82
N ASP A 80 1.83 1.14 11.43
CA ASP A 80 3.29 1.26 11.44
C ASP A 80 3.91 0.44 10.30
N TYR A 81 5.12 0.80 9.86
CA TYR A 81 5.79 0.01 8.84
C TYR A 81 6.00 -1.43 9.33
N PHE A 82 6.54 -1.56 10.54
CA PHE A 82 6.91 -2.84 11.16
C PHE A 82 6.28 -2.92 12.55
N LYS A 83 5.50 -3.98 12.81
CA LYS A 83 4.94 -4.29 14.15
C LYS A 83 5.52 -5.58 14.73
N CYS A 84 5.96 -6.49 13.87
CA CYS A 84 6.52 -7.76 14.27
C CYS A 84 7.93 -7.57 14.86
N THR A 85 8.10 -7.94 16.13
CA THR A 85 9.41 -7.90 16.80
C THR A 85 10.36 -9.02 16.35
N ALA A 86 9.85 -10.01 15.60
CA ALA A 86 10.63 -11.12 15.03
C ALA A 86 11.12 -10.86 13.60
N GLY A 87 11.04 -9.61 13.12
CA GLY A 87 11.42 -9.19 11.76
C GLY A 87 10.26 -9.26 10.78
N CYS A 88 9.76 -10.47 10.47
CA CYS A 88 8.65 -10.66 9.54
C CYS A 88 7.44 -11.31 10.23
N GLY A 89 6.28 -10.63 10.16
CA GLY A 89 5.01 -11.19 10.60
C GLY A 89 4.48 -12.30 9.68
N VAL A 90 3.29 -12.81 10.00
CA VAL A 90 2.59 -13.75 9.10
C VAL A 90 2.09 -12.98 7.90
N LEU A 91 2.56 -13.34 6.71
CA LEU A 91 2.15 -12.69 5.47
C LEU A 91 0.98 -13.41 4.79
N ARG A 92 0.25 -12.65 4.00
CA ARG A 92 -0.89 -13.06 3.18
C ARG A 92 -0.60 -12.70 1.72
N GLU A 93 -0.84 -13.65 0.84
CA GLU A 93 -0.85 -13.41 -0.61
C GLU A 93 -2.08 -12.58 -1.02
N GLY A 94 -1.88 -11.67 -1.98
CA GLY A 94 -2.96 -10.84 -2.51
C GLY A 94 -4.05 -11.66 -3.22
N THR A 95 -5.17 -11.00 -3.53
CA THR A 95 -6.24 -11.65 -4.29
C THR A 95 -5.95 -11.57 -5.79
N GLY A 96 -5.76 -12.71 -6.44
CA GLY A 96 -5.74 -12.86 -7.91
C GLY A 96 -4.48 -12.35 -8.62
N LEU A 97 -3.64 -11.54 -7.97
CA LEU A 97 -2.35 -11.12 -8.51
C LEU A 97 -1.32 -12.19 -8.15
N ASN A 98 -0.70 -12.83 -9.15
CA ASN A 98 0.33 -13.84 -8.93
C ASN A 98 1.68 -13.18 -8.55
N ASP A 99 1.69 -12.48 -7.42
CA ASP A 99 2.80 -11.67 -6.91
C ASP A 99 3.48 -12.28 -5.68
N SER A 100 3.16 -13.53 -5.35
CA SER A 100 3.76 -14.28 -4.23
C SER A 100 5.29 -14.31 -4.28
N TRP A 101 5.87 -14.30 -5.48
CA TRP A 101 7.33 -14.21 -5.66
C TRP A 101 7.90 -12.92 -5.06
N LEU A 102 7.21 -11.78 -5.22
CA LEU A 102 7.66 -10.48 -4.72
C LEU A 102 7.43 -10.36 -3.21
N VAL A 103 6.28 -10.84 -2.72
CA VAL A 103 6.01 -10.95 -1.28
C VAL A 103 7.08 -11.80 -0.60
N GLY A 104 7.48 -12.92 -1.23
CA GLY A 104 8.54 -13.79 -0.73
C GLY A 104 9.91 -13.11 -0.66
N VAL A 105 10.26 -12.26 -1.64
CA VAL A 105 11.50 -11.47 -1.62
C VAL A 105 11.50 -10.50 -0.44
N PHE A 106 10.41 -9.76 -0.22
CA PHE A 106 10.33 -8.84 0.92
C PHE A 106 10.31 -9.58 2.26
N ALA A 107 9.67 -10.75 2.34
CA ALA A 107 9.73 -11.59 3.53
C ALA A 107 11.16 -12.03 3.85
N ALA A 108 11.94 -12.44 2.84
CA ALA A 108 13.32 -12.84 3.01
C ALA A 108 14.22 -11.68 3.50
N LEU A 109 14.00 -10.46 2.99
CA LEU A 109 14.70 -9.26 3.46
C LEU A 109 14.31 -8.88 4.89
N ALA A 110 13.03 -9.04 5.25
CA ALA A 110 12.54 -8.76 6.61
C ALA A 110 13.03 -9.78 7.65
N LEU A 111 13.35 -11.00 7.23
CA LEU A 111 13.96 -12.03 8.07
C LEU A 111 15.50 -11.95 8.13
N HIS A 112 16.11 -11.06 7.35
CA HIS A 112 17.56 -10.89 7.39
C HIS A 112 17.97 -10.31 8.74
N PRO A 113 19.02 -10.83 9.42
CA PRO A 113 19.42 -10.38 10.76
C PRO A 113 19.79 -8.90 10.87
N ASP A 114 20.22 -8.30 9.74
CA ASP A 114 20.53 -6.86 9.65
C ASP A 114 19.32 -5.99 9.30
N ASN A 115 18.09 -6.53 9.34
CA ASN A 115 16.84 -5.85 9.01
C ASN A 115 16.87 -5.11 7.67
N LEU A 116 17.40 -5.75 6.61
CA LEU A 116 17.63 -5.10 5.32
C LEU A 116 16.36 -4.49 4.70
N ILE A 117 15.19 -4.98 5.07
CA ILE A 117 13.90 -4.43 4.64
C ILE A 117 13.71 -2.96 5.06
N GLU A 118 14.24 -2.57 6.23
CA GLU A 118 14.10 -1.20 6.76
C GLU A 118 14.85 -0.21 5.86
N ASN A 119 15.98 -0.62 5.28
CA ASN A 119 16.74 0.19 4.35
C ASN A 119 15.97 0.54 3.07
N LEU A 120 14.91 -0.20 2.73
CA LEU A 120 14.09 0.13 1.58
C LEU A 120 13.16 1.33 1.86
N PHE A 121 12.92 1.69 3.12
CA PHE A 121 12.16 2.88 3.49
C PHE A 121 13.10 4.04 3.80
N VAL A 122 12.99 5.09 3.00
CA VAL A 122 13.79 6.31 3.20
C VAL A 122 13.04 7.30 4.10
N SER A 123 11.73 7.34 3.97
CA SER A 123 10.88 8.25 4.74
C SER A 123 10.66 7.77 6.17
N PRO A 124 10.74 8.68 7.17
CA PRO A 124 10.32 8.35 8.52
C PRO A 124 8.82 8.12 8.58
N MET A 125 8.38 7.31 9.56
CA MET A 125 6.96 7.02 9.79
C MET A 125 6.12 8.28 10.09
N HIS A 126 6.75 9.35 10.58
CA HIS A 126 6.08 10.64 10.78
C HIS A 126 5.49 11.20 9.48
N ASP A 127 6.26 11.16 8.38
CA ASP A 127 5.84 11.76 7.11
C ASP A 127 4.65 10.99 6.51
N PHE A 128 4.70 9.66 6.67
CA PHE A 128 3.58 8.76 6.36
C PHE A 128 2.30 9.14 7.13
N LYS A 129 2.40 9.34 8.46
CA LYS A 129 1.23 9.57 9.33
C LYS A 129 0.65 10.97 9.16
N THR A 130 1.51 11.98 9.03
CA THR A 130 1.12 13.40 9.02
C THR A 130 0.75 13.87 7.63
N TYR A 131 1.59 13.57 6.64
CA TYR A 131 1.47 14.10 5.29
C TYR A 131 0.99 13.04 4.29
N GLY A 132 0.83 11.78 4.69
CA GLY A 132 0.35 10.73 3.81
C GLY A 132 1.26 10.47 2.61
N ILE A 133 2.56 10.71 2.78
CA ILE A 133 3.64 10.52 1.80
C ILE A 133 4.69 9.56 2.37
N TYR A 134 5.29 8.75 1.51
CA TYR A 134 6.46 7.95 1.85
C TYR A 134 7.28 7.66 0.59
N THR A 135 8.56 7.39 0.81
CA THR A 135 9.56 7.12 -0.21
C THR A 135 10.23 5.81 0.08
N CYS A 136 10.21 4.92 -0.91
CA CYS A 136 11.01 3.71 -0.91
C CYS A 136 12.21 3.85 -1.86
N GLN A 137 13.24 3.04 -1.68
CA GLN A 137 14.35 2.94 -2.63
C GLN A 137 14.54 1.52 -3.15
N PHE A 138 14.84 1.41 -4.44
CA PHE A 138 15.10 0.14 -5.12
C PHE A 138 16.41 0.21 -5.90
N TYR A 139 17.16 -0.88 -5.91
CA TYR A 139 18.39 -0.97 -6.67
C TYR A 139 18.12 -1.45 -8.10
N LYS A 140 18.44 -0.63 -9.10
CA LYS A 140 18.26 -0.94 -10.54
C LYS A 140 19.33 -0.21 -11.35
N ASP A 141 19.81 -0.85 -12.41
CA ASP A 141 20.81 -0.26 -13.32
C ASP A 141 22.06 0.31 -12.60
N CYS A 142 22.52 -0.44 -11.60
CA CYS A 142 23.65 -0.11 -10.73
C CYS A 142 23.47 1.13 -9.83
N GLN A 143 22.23 1.59 -9.62
CA GLN A 143 21.92 2.78 -8.83
C GLN A 143 20.77 2.54 -7.86
N TRP A 144 20.78 3.24 -6.73
CA TRP A 144 19.62 3.36 -5.86
C TRP A 144 18.68 4.41 -6.42
N LEU A 145 17.43 4.01 -6.67
CA LEU A 145 16.39 4.87 -7.22
C LEU A 145 15.26 5.00 -6.21
N GLU A 146 14.89 6.24 -5.92
CA GLU A 146 13.88 6.62 -4.95
C GLU A 146 12.51 6.73 -5.61
N VAL A 147 11.48 6.19 -4.96
CA VAL A 147 10.10 6.16 -5.43
C VAL A 147 9.22 6.78 -4.35
N VAL A 148 8.79 8.01 -4.60
CA VAL A 148 7.86 8.76 -3.74
C VAL A 148 6.43 8.35 -4.07
N THR A 149 5.61 8.09 -3.06
CA THR A 149 4.23 7.59 -3.18
C THR A 149 3.32 8.14 -2.08
N ASP A 150 2.01 8.19 -2.34
CA ASP A 150 1.01 8.44 -1.29
C ASP A 150 0.63 7.16 -0.52
N THR A 151 0.01 7.32 0.65
CA THR A 151 -0.36 6.20 1.54
C THR A 151 -1.72 5.54 1.25
N ARG A 152 -2.41 5.87 0.17
CA ARG A 152 -3.67 5.19 -0.21
C ARG A 152 -3.36 3.80 -0.77
N LEU A 153 -4.02 2.78 -0.23
CA LEU A 153 -3.84 1.38 -0.63
C LEU A 153 -5.18 0.76 -1.05
N PRO A 154 -5.18 -0.09 -2.09
CA PRO A 154 -6.34 -0.90 -2.48
C PRO A 154 -6.78 -1.84 -1.36
N TYR A 155 -8.08 -1.95 -1.13
CA TYR A 155 -8.66 -2.75 -0.05
C TYR A 155 -9.78 -3.67 -0.57
N SER A 156 -9.91 -4.85 0.05
CA SER A 156 -10.70 -5.97 -0.49
C SER A 156 -12.22 -5.74 -0.49
N GLN A 157 -12.71 -4.78 0.29
CA GLN A 157 -14.14 -4.48 0.46
C GLN A 157 -14.32 -3.02 0.92
N SER A 158 -15.52 -2.45 0.81
CA SER A 158 -15.78 -1.15 1.43
C SER A 158 -15.73 -1.26 2.96
N LEU A 159 -15.18 -0.24 3.63
CA LEU A 159 -15.25 -0.13 5.11
C LEU A 159 -16.67 0.17 5.59
N ASP A 160 -17.52 0.77 4.75
CA ASP A 160 -18.92 1.06 5.07
C ASP A 160 -19.80 -0.21 5.07
N ASP A 161 -19.34 -1.28 4.41
CA ASP A 161 -20.06 -2.56 4.27
C ASP A 161 -19.87 -3.49 5.48
N VAL A 162 -19.12 -3.08 6.52
CA VAL A 162 -18.95 -3.90 7.73
C VAL A 162 -20.28 -3.96 8.49
N PRO A 163 -20.95 -5.14 8.58
CA PRO A 163 -22.25 -5.23 9.22
C PRO A 163 -22.13 -4.82 10.69
N LYS A 164 -22.92 -3.83 11.11
CA LYS A 164 -23.15 -3.54 12.53
C LYS A 164 -23.92 -4.71 13.15
N ALA A 165 -23.20 -5.75 13.55
CA ALA A 165 -23.64 -6.84 14.45
C ALA A 165 -24.99 -7.54 14.15
N ALA A 166 -25.54 -7.44 12.94
CA ALA A 166 -26.85 -7.98 12.62
C ALA A 166 -26.80 -8.74 11.30
N ASN A 167 -26.42 -10.02 11.36
CA ASN A 167 -26.94 -11.15 10.58
C ASN A 167 -25.90 -12.29 10.57
N ASN A 168 -26.38 -13.52 10.79
CA ASN A 168 -25.60 -14.77 10.90
C ASN A 168 -24.81 -15.20 9.64
N SER A 169 -24.48 -14.28 8.73
CA SER A 169 -23.54 -14.56 7.64
C SER A 169 -22.12 -14.31 8.12
N VAL A 170 -21.27 -15.34 8.10
CA VAL A 170 -19.83 -15.23 8.35
C VAL A 170 -19.20 -14.38 7.23
N SER A 171 -19.21 -13.06 7.40
CA SER A 171 -18.50 -12.15 6.50
C SER A 171 -17.02 -12.24 6.79
N ARG A 172 -16.19 -12.46 5.75
CA ARG A 172 -14.74 -12.50 5.92
C ARG A 172 -14.26 -11.10 6.32
N PRO A 173 -13.32 -10.97 7.27
CA PRO A 173 -12.77 -9.67 7.59
C PRO A 173 -12.03 -9.11 6.37
N GLY A 174 -12.25 -7.82 6.08
CA GLY A 174 -11.54 -7.11 5.00
C GLY A 174 -10.02 -7.14 5.19
N HIS A 175 -9.28 -6.93 4.11
CA HIS A 175 -7.81 -6.91 4.09
C HIS A 175 -7.30 -6.05 2.94
N TRP A 176 -6.02 -5.71 2.97
CA TRP A 176 -5.34 -5.10 1.83
C TRP A 176 -5.49 -6.01 0.61
N LEU A 177 -5.76 -5.44 -0.57
CA LEU A 177 -6.14 -6.22 -1.75
C LEU A 177 -4.98 -7.11 -2.25
N TYR A 178 -3.76 -6.57 -2.21
CA TYR A 178 -2.53 -7.25 -2.62
C TYR A 178 -1.77 -7.83 -1.42
N GLY A 179 -0.55 -8.32 -1.64
CA GLY A 179 0.28 -8.89 -0.58
C GLY A 179 0.31 -8.01 0.68
N SER A 180 0.16 -8.63 1.86
CA SER A 180 0.13 -7.89 3.12
C SER A 180 0.52 -8.72 4.34
N SER A 181 0.76 -8.07 5.48
CA SER A 181 0.76 -8.75 6.78
C SER A 181 -0.68 -9.14 7.17
N VAL A 182 -0.82 -10.19 7.98
CA VAL A 182 -2.10 -10.55 8.62
C VAL A 182 -2.46 -9.53 9.70
N ASP A 183 -1.47 -8.92 10.36
CA ASP A 183 -1.68 -7.73 11.16
C ASP A 183 -1.86 -6.53 10.23
N LYS A 184 -3.07 -5.98 10.19
CA LYS A 184 -3.41 -4.84 9.33
C LYS A 184 -2.66 -3.57 9.71
N SER A 185 -2.14 -3.50 10.93
CA SER A 185 -1.38 -2.38 11.43
C SER A 185 0.08 -2.42 10.98
N GLU A 186 0.56 -3.54 10.45
CA GLU A 186 1.88 -3.68 9.84
C GLU A 186 1.77 -3.53 8.32
N VAL A 187 2.31 -2.43 7.79
CA VAL A 187 2.03 -2.01 6.41
C VAL A 187 3.24 -2.00 5.48
N PHE A 188 4.42 -2.50 5.90
CA PHE A 188 5.59 -2.50 5.02
C PHE A 188 5.38 -3.23 3.68
N ILE A 189 4.75 -4.43 3.69
CA ILE A 189 4.50 -5.18 2.45
C ILE A 189 3.60 -4.39 1.48
N PRO A 190 2.36 -3.98 1.81
CA PRO A 190 1.50 -3.34 0.83
C PRO A 190 2.07 -2.00 0.33
N LEU A 191 2.86 -1.29 1.15
CA LEU A 191 3.54 -0.06 0.74
C LEU A 191 4.70 -0.32 -0.23
N LEU A 192 5.54 -1.32 0.05
CA LEU A 192 6.62 -1.71 -0.86
C LEU A 192 6.08 -2.24 -2.18
N MET A 193 5.02 -3.05 -2.13
CA MET A 193 4.32 -3.55 -3.31
C MET A 193 3.80 -2.40 -4.18
N LYS A 194 3.17 -1.39 -3.57
CA LYS A 194 2.70 -0.20 -4.29
C LYS A 194 3.86 0.60 -4.90
N ALA A 195 4.92 0.87 -4.14
CA ALA A 195 6.07 1.61 -4.64
C ALA A 195 6.77 0.86 -5.77
N TYR A 196 6.89 -0.47 -5.67
CA TYR A 196 7.44 -1.32 -6.72
C TYR A 196 6.54 -1.34 -7.97
N ALA A 197 5.22 -1.36 -7.81
CA ALA A 197 4.27 -1.25 -8.92
C ALA A 197 4.37 0.11 -9.64
N LYS A 198 4.55 1.21 -8.91
CA LYS A 198 4.80 2.54 -9.51
C LYS A 198 6.13 2.58 -10.27
N PHE A 199 7.13 1.84 -9.80
CA PHE A 199 8.49 1.83 -10.36
C PHE A 199 8.59 1.15 -11.73
N HIS A 200 7.57 0.40 -12.15
CA HIS A 200 7.56 -0.45 -13.35
C HIS A 200 6.41 -0.08 -14.30
#